data_AF-Q25015-F1
#
_entry.id   AF-Q25015-F1
#
_cell.length_a   1.000
_cell.length_b   1.000
_cell.length_c   1.000
_cell.angle_alpha   90.00
_cell.angle_beta   90.00
_cell.angle_gamma   90.00
#
_symmetry.space_group_name_H-M   'P 1'
#
loop_
_entity.id
_entity.type
_entity.pdbx_description
1 polymer ?
#
loop_
_entity_poly.entity_id
_entity_poly.type
_entity_poly.pdbx_seq_one_letter_code
_entity_poly.pdbx_strand_id
1 'polypeptide(L)'
;MKLLVLCVLAMTATVAMSRRWRFVPHVQVNRSFEVALKVQIIAGFDRKLTSWLSRHGRRLNAVQRKTLYFVNRRYMQTHWQSYMVWINKQIAKLGRTATDADYASVGAEIGRRIPLELTYSFLVRRNLIPRWRPYMAALMAKRVQDIPVAN
;
A
#
# COMPACT_ATOMS: atom_id res chain seq x y z
N MET A 1 1.14 20.64 42.82
CA MET A 1 0.63 19.40 42.17
C MET A 1 -0.59 19.60 41.26
N LYS A 2 -1.46 20.61 41.47
CA LYS A 2 -2.65 20.84 40.62
C LYS A 2 -2.36 21.28 39.17
N LEU A 3 -1.24 21.98 38.94
CA LEU A 3 -0.84 22.49 37.60
C LEU A 3 -0.33 21.40 36.63
N LEU A 4 0.38 20.38 37.14
CA LEU A 4 0.87 19.25 36.34
C LEU A 4 -0.28 18.37 35.84
N VAL A 5 -1.29 18.16 36.67
CA VAL A 5 -2.50 17.39 36.32
C VAL A 5 -3.29 18.09 35.19
N LEU A 6 -3.38 19.42 35.23
CA LEU A 6 -4.03 20.21 34.17
C LEU A 6 -3.27 20.14 32.84
N CYS A 7 -1.93 20.18 32.85
CA CYS A 7 -1.14 20.07 31.63
C CYS A 7 -1.27 18.68 30.98
N VAL A 8 -1.26 17.62 31.79
CA VAL A 8 -1.46 16.25 31.30
C VAL A 8 -2.87 16.06 30.73
N LEU A 9 -3.91 16.61 31.37
CA LEU A 9 -5.28 16.59 30.86
C LEU A 9 -5.45 17.40 29.56
N ALA A 10 -4.81 18.55 29.43
CA ALA A 10 -4.84 19.34 28.20
C ALA A 10 -4.14 18.63 27.02
N MET A 11 -3.03 17.92 27.30
CA MET A 11 -2.33 17.12 26.30
C MET A 11 -3.12 15.87 25.89
N THR A 12 -3.79 15.18 26.81
CA THR A 12 -4.64 14.03 26.46
C THR A 12 -5.87 14.45 25.67
N ALA A 13 -6.47 15.61 25.97
CA ALA A 13 -7.57 16.17 25.19
C ALA A 13 -7.16 16.51 23.75
N THR A 14 -5.98 17.11 23.55
CA THR A 14 -5.47 17.46 22.20
C THR A 14 -5.08 16.21 21.38
N VAL A 15 -4.52 15.17 22.01
CA VAL A 15 -4.24 13.89 21.34
C VAL A 15 -5.54 13.15 20.99
N ALA A 16 -6.56 13.20 21.85
CA ALA A 16 -7.87 12.61 21.58
C ALA A 16 -8.61 13.32 20.44
N MET A 17 -8.49 14.65 20.32
CA MET A 17 -9.15 15.42 19.27
C MET A 17 -8.44 15.33 17.90
N SER A 18 -7.14 15.03 17.86
CA SER A 18 -6.37 14.90 16.61
C SER A 18 -6.59 13.56 15.89
N ARG A 19 -7.16 12.54 16.54
CA ARG A 19 -7.53 11.26 15.93
C ARG A 19 -9.00 11.23 15.50
N ARG A 20 -9.45 12.23 14.73
CA ARG A 20 -10.73 12.13 14.02
C ARG A 20 -10.56 11.24 12.78
N TRP A 21 -10.89 9.97 12.92
CA TRP A 21 -11.17 9.08 11.79
C TRP A 21 -12.53 9.47 11.20
N ARG A 22 -12.56 10.48 10.32
CA ARG A 22 -13.77 10.78 9.55
C ARG A 22 -13.93 9.67 8.51
N PHE A 23 -15.04 8.94 8.56
CA PHE A 23 -15.38 7.98 7.51
C PHE A 23 -15.43 8.72 6.17
N VAL A 24 -14.54 8.36 5.26
CA VAL A 24 -14.58 8.82 3.87
C VAL A 24 -15.33 7.74 3.10
N PRO A 25 -16.51 8.04 2.54
CA PRO A 25 -17.24 7.05 1.78
C PRO A 25 -16.37 6.54 0.63
N HIS A 26 -16.46 5.23 0.45
CA HIS A 26 -15.84 4.45 -0.61
C HIS A 26 -16.19 5.04 -1.98
N VAL A 27 -15.19 5.57 -2.69
CA VAL A 27 -15.38 6.12 -4.03
C VAL A 27 -15.15 4.97 -5.02
N GLN A 28 -16.23 4.52 -5.65
CA GLN A 28 -16.12 3.57 -6.75
C GLN A 28 -15.44 4.24 -7.94
N VAL A 29 -14.34 3.66 -8.36
CA VAL A 29 -13.57 4.09 -9.53
C VAL A 29 -13.99 3.25 -10.72
N ASN A 30 -14.02 3.84 -11.92
CA ASN A 30 -14.22 3.06 -13.14
C ASN A 30 -13.21 1.91 -13.21
N ARG A 31 -13.66 0.74 -13.66
CA ARG A 31 -12.83 -0.46 -13.76
C ARG A 31 -11.54 -0.21 -14.56
N SER A 32 -11.56 0.59 -15.64
CA SER A 32 -10.36 0.86 -16.44
C SER A 32 -9.29 1.61 -15.62
N PHE A 33 -9.70 2.65 -14.88
CA PHE A 33 -8.85 3.43 -14.00
C PHE A 33 -8.30 2.59 -12.84
N GLU A 34 -9.14 1.74 -12.23
CA GLU A 34 -8.72 0.80 -11.19
C GLU A 34 -7.63 -0.16 -11.70
N VAL A 35 -7.80 -0.70 -12.91
CA VAL A 35 -6.81 -1.57 -13.54
C VAL A 35 -5.50 -0.83 -13.81
N ALA A 36 -5.57 0.39 -14.38
CA ALA A 36 -4.40 1.22 -14.65
C ALA A 36 -3.56 1.48 -13.38
N LEU A 37 -4.24 1.80 -12.27
CA LEU A 37 -3.62 1.97 -10.96
C LEU A 37 -2.92 0.69 -10.48
N LYS A 38 -3.66 -0.44 -10.43
CA LYS A 38 -3.12 -1.71 -9.90
C LYS A 38 -1.89 -2.17 -10.63
N VAL A 39 -1.93 -2.12 -11.97
CA VAL A 39 -0.83 -2.55 -12.83
C VAL A 39 0.44 -1.75 -12.51
N GLN A 40 0.33 -0.42 -12.42
CA GLN A 40 1.49 0.44 -12.19
C GLN A 40 2.01 0.35 -10.75
N ILE A 41 1.11 0.24 -9.76
CA ILE A 41 1.50 0.09 -8.36
C ILE A 41 2.29 -1.20 -8.15
N ILE A 42 1.74 -2.35 -8.59
CA ILE A 42 2.41 -3.64 -8.44
C ILE A 42 3.70 -3.70 -9.25
N ALA A 43 3.73 -3.18 -10.47
CA ALA A 43 4.96 -3.10 -11.26
C ALA A 43 6.06 -2.28 -10.57
N GLY A 44 5.70 -1.20 -9.85
CA GLY A 44 6.64 -0.43 -9.03
C GLY A 44 7.15 -1.22 -7.83
N PHE A 45 6.25 -1.89 -7.10
CA PHE A 45 6.60 -2.70 -5.93
C PHE A 45 7.49 -3.90 -6.30
N ASP A 46 7.17 -4.60 -7.40
CA ASP A 46 7.92 -5.78 -7.85
C ASP A 46 9.31 -5.42 -8.36
N ARG A 47 9.48 -4.25 -9.01
CA ARG A 47 10.80 -3.72 -9.35
C ARG A 47 11.65 -3.47 -8.11
N LYS A 48 11.08 -2.86 -7.07
CA LYS A 48 11.77 -2.63 -5.79
C LYS A 48 12.16 -3.94 -5.10
N LEU A 49 11.24 -4.89 -5.05
CA LEU A 49 11.51 -6.20 -4.48
C LEU A 49 12.64 -6.90 -5.23
N THR A 50 12.64 -6.86 -6.56
CA THR A 50 13.70 -7.46 -7.39
C THR A 50 15.06 -6.82 -7.08
N SER A 51 15.15 -5.49 -7.05
CA SER A 51 16.36 -4.74 -6.69
C SER A 51 16.79 -4.93 -5.23
N TRP A 52 15.86 -5.24 -4.33
CA TRP A 52 16.17 -5.57 -2.93
C TRP A 52 16.67 -7.01 -2.79
N LEU A 53 16.06 -7.95 -3.51
CA LEU A 53 16.43 -9.36 -3.52
C LEU A 53 17.83 -9.61 -4.12
N SER A 54 18.25 -8.81 -5.09
CA SER A 54 19.62 -8.89 -5.62
C SER A 54 20.68 -8.58 -4.55
N ARG A 55 20.36 -7.67 -3.62
CA ARG A 55 21.27 -7.25 -2.54
C ARG A 55 21.15 -8.09 -1.26
N HIS A 56 19.94 -8.50 -0.90
CA HIS A 56 19.65 -9.10 0.41
C HIS A 56 19.03 -10.50 0.35
N GLY A 57 18.67 -10.98 -0.85
CA GLY A 57 17.91 -12.21 -1.02
C GLY A 57 18.73 -13.49 -0.88
N ARG A 58 20.07 -13.45 -0.85
CA ARG A 58 20.94 -14.64 -0.95
C ARG A 58 20.59 -15.76 0.03
N ARG A 59 20.18 -15.43 1.25
CA ARG A 59 19.83 -16.39 2.32
C ARG A 59 18.35 -16.81 2.31
N LEU A 60 17.54 -16.24 1.42
CA LEU A 60 16.11 -16.56 1.32
C LEU A 60 15.89 -17.72 0.36
N ASN A 61 15.10 -18.70 0.81
CA ASN A 61 14.65 -19.79 -0.05
C ASN A 61 13.58 -19.32 -1.07
N ALA A 62 13.30 -20.17 -2.06
CA ALA A 62 12.36 -19.84 -3.13
C ALA A 62 10.96 -19.48 -2.61
N VAL A 63 10.48 -20.18 -1.58
CA VAL A 63 9.16 -19.93 -0.98
C VAL A 63 9.12 -18.56 -0.30
N GLN A 64 10.14 -18.21 0.47
CA GLN A 64 10.25 -16.90 1.12
C GLN A 64 10.29 -15.76 0.10
N ARG A 65 11.04 -15.91 -1.00
CA ARG A 65 11.06 -14.94 -2.10
C ARG A 65 9.67 -14.78 -2.72
N LYS A 66 8.99 -15.89 -3.00
CA LYS A 66 7.60 -15.89 -3.50
C LYS A 66 6.63 -15.23 -2.51
N THR A 67 6.80 -15.46 -1.21
CA THR A 67 6.00 -14.80 -0.17
C THR A 67 6.17 -13.28 -0.19
N LEU A 68 7.36 -12.76 -0.47
CA LEU A 68 7.56 -11.31 -0.56
C LEU A 68 6.81 -10.67 -1.74
N TYR A 69 6.68 -11.37 -2.88
CA TYR A 69 5.79 -10.91 -3.97
C TYR A 69 4.31 -10.94 -3.55
N PHE A 70 3.90 -11.93 -2.76
CA PHE A 70 2.56 -11.93 -2.16
C PHE A 70 2.37 -10.72 -1.22
N VAL A 71 3.39 -10.36 -0.42
CA VAL A 71 3.36 -9.18 0.46
C VAL A 71 3.10 -7.91 -0.36
N ASN A 72 3.68 -7.75 -1.55
CA ASN A 72 3.38 -6.59 -2.41
C ASN A 72 1.90 -6.49 -2.77
N ARG A 73 1.32 -7.59 -3.25
CA ARG A 73 -0.11 -7.66 -3.61
C ARG A 73 -1.00 -7.37 -2.40
N ARG A 74 -0.67 -7.97 -1.25
CA ARG A 74 -1.43 -7.76 -0.01
C ARG A 74 -1.29 -6.33 0.49
N TYR A 75 -0.10 -5.74 0.42
CA TYR A 75 0.17 -4.37 0.82
C TYR A 75 -0.65 -3.38 -0.01
N MET A 76 -0.78 -3.61 -1.32
CA MET A 76 -1.66 -2.80 -2.16
C MET A 76 -3.12 -2.90 -1.70
N GLN A 77 -3.63 -4.11 -1.42
CA GLN A 77 -5.01 -4.29 -0.95
C GLN A 77 -5.29 -3.57 0.36
N THR A 78 -4.38 -3.68 1.34
CA THR A 78 -4.60 -3.11 2.67
C THR A 78 -4.51 -1.59 2.71
N HIS A 79 -3.78 -1.00 1.77
CA HIS A 79 -3.59 0.46 1.68
C HIS A 79 -4.45 1.11 0.59
N TRP A 80 -5.29 0.34 -0.11
CA TRP A 80 -6.05 0.82 -1.26
C TRP A 80 -6.88 2.06 -0.94
N GLN A 81 -7.62 2.05 0.17
CA GLN A 81 -8.44 3.19 0.60
C GLN A 81 -7.60 4.44 0.90
N SER A 82 -6.44 4.28 1.53
CA SER A 82 -5.51 5.39 1.75
C SER A 82 -4.94 5.94 0.45
N TYR A 83 -4.64 5.07 -0.52
CA TYR A 83 -4.24 5.50 -1.86
C TYR A 83 -5.37 6.25 -2.54
N MET A 84 -6.61 5.77 -2.46
CA MET A 84 -7.76 6.39 -3.09
C MET A 84 -8.00 7.84 -2.62
N VAL A 85 -7.82 8.11 -1.32
CA VAL A 85 -7.87 9.49 -0.80
C VAL A 85 -6.83 10.40 -1.47
N TRP A 86 -5.62 9.88 -1.68
CA TRP A 86 -4.55 10.65 -2.34
C TRP A 86 -4.75 10.76 -3.85
N ILE A 87 -5.16 9.68 -4.51
CA ILE A 87 -5.48 9.60 -5.94
C ILE A 87 -6.55 10.63 -6.29
N ASN A 88 -7.67 10.65 -5.55
CA ASN A 88 -8.76 11.60 -5.79
C ASN A 88 -8.27 13.05 -5.68
N LYS A 89 -7.35 13.35 -4.75
CA LYS A 89 -6.74 14.68 -4.65
C LYS A 89 -5.82 15.00 -5.83
N GLN A 90 -5.11 14.03 -6.40
CA GLN A 90 -4.28 14.28 -7.59
C GLN A 90 -5.14 14.47 -8.84
N ILE A 91 -6.16 13.65 -9.01
CA ILE A 91 -7.07 13.72 -10.16
C ILE A 91 -7.87 15.04 -10.15
N ALA A 92 -8.36 15.47 -8.99
CA ALA A 92 -9.08 16.74 -8.86
C ALA A 92 -8.23 17.97 -9.26
N LYS A 93 -6.91 17.92 -9.12
CA LYS A 93 -6.00 19.01 -9.52
C LYS A 93 -5.86 19.17 -11.03
N LEU A 94 -6.28 18.18 -11.83
CA LEU A 94 -6.12 18.25 -13.28
C LEU A 94 -7.01 19.33 -13.91
N GLY A 95 -8.12 19.71 -13.26
CA GLY A 95 -9.06 20.70 -13.79
C GLY A 95 -9.76 20.28 -15.09
N ARG A 96 -9.66 19.00 -15.48
CA ARG A 96 -10.26 18.39 -16.66
C ARG A 96 -10.72 16.97 -16.35
N THR A 97 -11.48 16.37 -17.26
CA THR A 97 -11.83 14.94 -17.21
C THR A 97 -10.56 14.09 -17.23
N ALA A 98 -10.49 13.13 -16.30
CA ALA A 98 -9.36 12.22 -16.16
C ALA A 98 -9.41 11.09 -17.19
N THR A 99 -8.24 10.62 -17.59
CA THR A 99 -8.02 9.54 -18.55
C THR A 99 -7.30 8.36 -17.90
N ASP A 100 -7.30 7.19 -18.54
CA ASP A 100 -6.55 6.01 -18.05
C ASP A 100 -5.05 6.32 -17.85
N ALA A 101 -4.47 7.19 -18.69
CA ALA A 101 -3.07 7.60 -18.60
C ALA A 101 -2.79 8.43 -17.33
N ASP A 102 -3.73 9.25 -16.89
CA ASP A 102 -3.60 10.02 -15.65
C ASP A 102 -3.55 9.07 -14.44
N TYR A 103 -4.47 8.10 -14.40
CA TYR A 103 -4.48 7.07 -13.36
C TYR A 103 -3.24 6.18 -13.40
N ALA A 104 -2.74 5.82 -14.58
CA ALA A 104 -1.50 5.07 -14.73
C ALA A 104 -0.30 5.87 -14.17
N SER A 105 -0.21 7.16 -14.49
CA SER A 105 0.85 8.05 -13.99
C SER A 105 0.84 8.14 -12.46
N VAL A 106 -0.35 8.36 -11.88
CA VAL A 106 -0.57 8.43 -10.42
C VAL A 106 -0.24 7.07 -9.76
N GLY A 107 -0.63 5.95 -10.37
CA GLY A 107 -0.28 4.61 -9.89
C GLY A 107 1.22 4.34 -9.92
N ALA A 108 1.92 4.77 -10.96
CA ALA A 108 3.37 4.64 -11.08
C ALA A 108 4.08 5.49 -10.02
N GLU A 109 3.54 6.66 -9.70
CA GLU A 109 4.05 7.52 -8.63
C GLU A 109 3.94 6.85 -7.25
N ILE A 110 2.81 6.22 -6.94
CA ILE A 110 2.63 5.40 -5.72
C ILE A 110 3.66 4.28 -5.67
N GLY A 111 3.76 3.50 -6.76
CA GLY A 111 4.72 2.41 -6.88
C GLY A 111 6.17 2.87 -6.66
N ARG A 112 6.52 4.08 -7.12
CA ARG A 112 7.84 4.69 -6.97
C ARG A 112 8.09 5.29 -5.59
N ARG A 113 7.11 5.92 -4.94
CA ARG A 113 7.32 6.67 -3.69
C ARG A 113 7.29 5.81 -2.42
N ILE A 114 6.53 4.71 -2.39
CA ILE A 114 6.38 3.91 -1.17
C ILE A 114 7.64 3.05 -0.92
N PRO A 115 8.37 3.22 0.18
CA PRO A 115 9.65 2.55 0.41
C PRO A 115 9.47 1.12 0.97
N LEU A 116 8.93 0.20 0.16
CA LEU A 116 8.67 -1.18 0.58
C LEU A 116 9.94 -1.98 0.94
N GLU A 117 11.11 -1.52 0.53
CA GLU A 117 12.41 -2.06 0.93
C GLU A 117 12.58 -2.10 2.45
N LEU A 118 12.00 -1.13 3.16
CA LEU A 118 11.95 -1.10 4.62
C LEU A 118 11.10 -2.25 5.16
N THR A 119 9.94 -2.49 4.57
CA THR A 119 9.04 -3.60 4.94
C THR A 119 9.72 -4.94 4.71
N TYR A 120 10.35 -5.15 3.55
CA TYR A 120 11.08 -6.41 3.28
C TYR A 120 12.20 -6.63 4.29
N SER A 121 12.99 -5.60 4.55
CA SER A 121 14.09 -5.66 5.52
C SER A 121 13.59 -5.97 6.92
N PHE A 122 12.48 -5.37 7.34
CA PHE A 122 11.85 -5.65 8.63
C PHE A 122 11.39 -7.10 8.73
N LEU A 123 10.64 -7.59 7.74
CA LEU A 123 10.14 -8.97 7.70
C LEU A 123 11.28 -9.99 7.77
N VAL A 124 12.37 -9.74 7.06
CA VAL A 124 13.52 -10.66 7.02
C VAL A 124 14.33 -10.61 8.31
N ARG A 125 14.69 -9.40 8.79
CA ARG A 125 15.52 -9.24 10.00
C ARG A 125 14.83 -9.74 11.26
N ARG A 126 13.49 -9.65 11.32
CA ARG A 126 12.71 -10.11 12.47
C ARG A 126 12.19 -11.53 12.31
N ASN A 127 12.55 -12.24 11.24
CA ASN A 127 12.05 -13.58 10.93
C ASN A 127 10.50 -13.65 10.89
N LEU A 128 9.88 -12.62 10.33
CA LEU A 128 8.43 -12.43 10.23
C LEU A 128 7.89 -12.66 8.81
N ILE A 129 8.69 -13.24 7.90
CA ILE A 129 8.17 -13.65 6.59
C ILE A 129 7.04 -14.66 6.83
N PRO A 130 5.80 -14.37 6.38
CA PRO A 130 4.69 -15.27 6.62
C PRO A 130 4.94 -16.67 6.06
N ARG A 131 4.50 -17.70 6.79
CA ARG A 131 4.49 -19.07 6.24
C ARG A 131 3.56 -19.11 5.04
N TRP A 132 4.01 -19.76 3.96
CA TRP A 132 3.21 -19.88 2.74
C TRP A 132 1.92 -20.66 3.00
N ARG A 133 0.80 -20.17 2.46
CA ARG A 133 -0.55 -20.77 2.64
C ARG A 133 -1.31 -20.80 1.30
N PRO A 134 -2.31 -21.68 1.14
CA PRO A 134 -3.07 -21.81 -0.11
C PRO A 134 -3.72 -20.51 -0.61
N TYR A 135 -4.25 -19.67 0.30
CA TYR A 135 -4.84 -18.38 -0.09
C TYR A 135 -3.83 -17.42 -0.73
N MET A 136 -2.55 -17.51 -0.34
CA MET A 136 -1.48 -16.70 -0.95
C MET A 136 -1.24 -17.16 -2.39
N ALA A 137 -1.28 -18.47 -2.64
CA ALA A 137 -1.19 -19.03 -3.98
C ALA A 137 -2.36 -18.58 -4.85
N ALA A 138 -3.59 -18.62 -4.32
CA ALA A 138 -4.79 -18.15 -5.01
C ALA A 138 -4.69 -16.65 -5.38
N LEU A 139 -4.18 -15.80 -4.48
CA LEU A 139 -3.95 -14.39 -4.79
C LEU A 139 -2.85 -14.19 -5.83
N MET A 140 -1.77 -14.96 -5.75
CA MET A 140 -0.63 -14.89 -6.67
C MET A 140 -0.96 -15.41 -8.08
N ALA A 141 -1.91 -16.32 -8.21
CA ALA A 141 -2.38 -16.86 -9.49
C ALA A 141 -3.21 -15.85 -10.30
N LYS A 142 -3.81 -14.85 -9.65
CA LYS A 142 -4.59 -13.81 -10.34
C LYS A 142 -3.68 -12.93 -11.20
N ARG A 143 -4.20 -12.46 -12.34
CA ARG A 143 -3.59 -11.33 -13.06
C ARG A 143 -3.69 -10.09 -12.17
N VAL A 144 -2.77 -9.14 -12.32
CA VAL A 144 -2.72 -7.95 -11.46
C VAL A 144 -4.03 -7.16 -11.49
N GLN A 145 -4.63 -7.04 -12.68
CA GLN A 145 -5.93 -6.39 -12.89
C GLN A 145 -7.09 -7.04 -12.10
N ASP A 146 -6.98 -8.34 -11.80
CA ASP A 146 -8.04 -9.13 -11.15
C ASP A 146 -7.83 -9.30 -9.65
N ILE A 147 -6.79 -8.65 -9.08
CA ILE A 147 -6.59 -8.61 -7.64
C ILE A 147 -7.77 -7.86 -7.00
N PRO A 148 -8.53 -8.46 -6.07
CA PRO A 148 -9.66 -7.78 -5.45
C PRO A 148 -9.16 -6.67 -4.53
N VAL A 149 -9.81 -5.51 -4.59
CA VAL A 149 -9.57 -4.39 -3.66
C VAL A 149 -10.90 -4.02 -3.04
N ALA A 150 -10.89 -3.58 -1.78
CA ALA A 150 -12.08 -3.05 -1.16
C ALA A 150 -12.33 -1.68 -1.78
N ASN A 151 -13.37 -1.54 -2.59
CA ASN A 151 -13.80 -0.26 -3.14
C ASN A 151 -14.74 0.43 -2.19
#